data_AF-A0A965U0Q4-F1
#
_entry.id   AF-A0A965U0Q4-F1
#
_cell.length_a   1.000
_cell.length_b   1.000
_cell.length_c   1.000
_cell.angle_alpha   90.00
_cell.angle_beta   90.00
_cell.angle_gamma   90.00
#
_symmetry.space_group_name_H-M   'P 1'
#
loop_
_entity.id
_entity.type
_entity.pdbx_description
1 polymer ?
#
loop_
_entity_poly.entity_id
_entity_poly.type
_entity_poly.pdbx_seq_one_letter_code
_entity_poly.pdbx_strand_id
1 'polypeptide(L)'
;MSKVGKLIASYADYEVTDAEVKHRMENREDFDYDEDMTEEQIREKVYNDSYIYEEAYDDCCYAIGEVFARKFKTLCAKVEGVNLNWRGSSGYKYVCLEKFNSVDDYSNIGRQLISSLFSGGDFTLECSNYGKGLFFRISHHDCPTGSCYYLTPCARSTYETNS
;
A
#
# COMPACT_ATOMS: atom_id res chain seq x y z
N MET A 1 -4.59 13.88 -20.30
CA MET A 1 -4.10 13.31 -19.02
C MET A 1 -5.30 12.96 -18.16
N SER A 2 -5.46 11.68 -17.83
CA SER A 2 -6.45 11.24 -16.84
C SER A 2 -6.08 11.88 -15.50
N LYS A 3 -7.02 12.56 -14.82
CA LYS A 3 -6.77 13.13 -13.50
C LYS A 3 -6.74 12.00 -12.47
N VAL A 4 -5.76 12.03 -11.56
CA VAL A 4 -5.78 11.19 -10.35
C VAL A 4 -7.10 11.46 -9.62
N GLY A 5 -7.83 10.39 -9.35
CA GLY A 5 -9.17 10.41 -8.77
C GLY A 5 -9.14 10.16 -7.26
N LYS A 6 -10.28 9.74 -6.71
CA LYS A 6 -10.47 9.49 -5.28
C LYS A 6 -9.43 8.49 -4.74
N LEU A 7 -8.85 8.82 -3.59
CA LEU A 7 -8.02 7.94 -2.76
C LEU A 7 -8.80 6.67 -2.40
N ILE A 8 -8.15 5.52 -2.51
CA ILE A 8 -8.68 4.21 -2.17
C ILE A 8 -8.16 3.80 -0.79
N ALA A 9 -6.84 3.81 -0.63
CA ALA A 9 -6.16 3.47 0.60
C ALA A 9 -4.78 4.16 0.66
N SER A 10 -4.27 4.36 1.85
CA SER A 10 -2.91 4.80 2.12
C SER A 10 -2.34 4.04 3.31
N TYR A 11 -1.02 3.95 3.37
CA TYR A 11 -0.29 3.32 4.45
C TYR A 11 1.00 4.11 4.72
N ALA A 12 1.24 4.44 5.98
CA ALA A 12 2.48 5.03 6.45
C ALA A 12 2.69 4.68 7.93
N ASP A 13 3.84 4.12 8.29
CA ASP A 13 4.13 3.69 9.66
C ASP A 13 3.97 4.83 10.68
N TYR A 14 4.38 6.04 10.30
CA TYR A 14 4.22 7.23 11.15
C TYR A 14 2.74 7.54 11.44
N GLU A 15 1.85 7.42 10.44
CA GLU A 15 0.42 7.69 10.62
C GLU A 15 -0.24 6.62 11.51
N VAL A 16 0.15 5.34 11.33
CA VAL A 16 -0.28 4.23 12.18
C VAL A 16 0.16 4.48 13.63
N THR A 17 1.43 4.86 13.82
CA THR A 17 2.01 5.15 15.14
C THR A 17 1.28 6.32 15.80
N ASP A 18 1.07 7.43 15.11
CA ASP A 18 0.40 8.61 15.65
C ASP A 18 -1.06 8.32 16.03
N ALA A 19 -1.78 7.58 15.18
CA ALA A 19 -3.16 7.19 15.45
C ALA A 19 -3.26 6.29 16.69
N GLU A 20 -2.37 5.31 16.81
CA GLU A 20 -2.37 4.38 17.94
C GLU A 20 -1.92 5.06 19.24
N VAL A 21 -0.85 5.88 19.22
CA VAL A 21 -0.43 6.66 20.38
C VAL A 21 -1.57 7.53 20.89
N LYS A 22 -2.29 8.21 19.98
CA LYS A 22 -3.46 9.01 20.34
C LYS A 22 -4.56 8.15 20.96
N HIS A 23 -4.89 7.00 20.37
CA HIS A 23 -5.89 6.08 20.91
C HIS A 23 -5.52 5.62 22.34
N ARG A 24 -4.28 5.21 22.57
CA ARG A 24 -3.81 4.75 23.89
C ARG A 24 -3.74 5.89 24.92
N MET A 25 -3.44 7.12 24.49
CA MET A 25 -3.48 8.30 25.35
C MET A 25 -4.92 8.68 25.76
N GLU A 26 -5.88 8.56 24.84
CA GLU A 26 -7.29 8.86 25.09
C GLU A 26 -8.00 7.77 25.92
N ASN A 27 -7.50 6.52 25.89
CA ASN A 27 -8.10 5.37 26.56
C ASN A 27 -7.13 4.71 27.55
N ARG A 28 -6.35 5.52 28.29
CA ARG A 28 -5.28 5.03 29.19
C ARG A 28 -5.70 3.94 30.16
N GLU A 29 -6.93 4.01 30.67
CA GLU A 29 -7.49 3.01 31.59
C GLU A 29 -7.59 1.59 31.01
N ASP A 30 -7.63 1.46 29.68
CA ASP A 30 -7.68 0.17 28.99
C ASP A 30 -6.27 -0.45 28.79
N PHE A 31 -5.22 0.31 29.10
CA PHE A 31 -3.82 -0.10 28.94
C PHE A 31 -3.12 -0.11 30.31
N ASP A 32 -2.30 -1.13 30.57
CA ASP A 32 -1.53 -1.28 31.81
C ASP A 32 -0.33 -0.31 31.85
N TYR A 33 -0.64 0.99 31.95
CA TYR A 33 0.32 2.10 31.95
C TYR A 33 0.40 2.75 33.34
N ASP A 34 1.61 3.08 33.75
CA ASP A 34 1.84 3.93 34.92
C ASP A 34 1.20 5.32 34.70
N GLU A 35 0.63 5.91 35.76
CA GLU A 35 -0.07 7.22 35.69
C GLU A 35 0.81 8.33 35.10
N ASP A 36 2.12 8.27 35.32
CA ASP A 36 3.12 9.26 34.90
C ASP A 36 3.84 8.93 33.59
N MET A 37 3.45 7.84 32.90
CA MET A 37 4.04 7.48 31.61
C MET A 37 3.84 8.63 30.60
N THR A 38 4.88 8.99 29.88
CA THR A 38 4.86 10.09 28.90
C THR A 38 4.37 9.61 27.53
N GLU A 39 3.93 10.54 26.67
CA GLU A 39 3.57 10.24 25.27
C GLU A 39 4.73 9.58 24.51
N GLU A 40 5.97 10.03 24.74
CA GLU A 40 7.16 9.48 24.10
C GLU A 40 7.41 8.01 24.49
N GLN A 41 7.20 7.67 25.76
CA GLN A 41 7.30 6.28 26.23
C GLN A 41 6.20 5.39 25.65
N ILE A 42 4.99 5.93 25.48
CA ILE A 42 3.89 5.21 24.82
C ILE A 42 4.22 5.03 23.34
N ARG A 43 4.76 6.05 22.68
CA ARG A 43 5.21 5.99 21.28
C ARG A 43 6.28 4.93 21.07
N GLU A 44 7.27 4.83 21.96
CA GLU A 44 8.29 3.77 21.89
C GLU A 44 7.67 2.38 22.05
N LYS A 45 6.69 2.21 22.96
CA LYS A 45 5.96 0.93 23.10
C LYS A 45 5.17 0.58 21.84
N VAL A 46 4.46 1.54 21.26
CA VAL A 46 3.70 1.39 20.01
C VAL A 46 4.63 1.06 18.85
N TYR A 47 5.76 1.74 18.73
CA TYR A 47 6.73 1.50 17.66
C TYR A 47 7.31 0.08 17.68
N ASN A 48 7.46 -0.50 18.87
CA ASN A 48 7.93 -1.87 19.03
C ASN A 48 6.83 -2.94 18.88
N ASP A 49 5.58 -2.54 18.70
CA ASP A 49 4.45 -3.43 18.50
C ASP A 49 4.27 -3.74 17.00
N SER A 50 4.87 -4.83 16.52
CA SER A 50 4.80 -5.17 15.08
C SER A 50 3.38 -5.51 14.59
N TYR A 51 2.47 -5.83 15.51
CA TYR A 51 1.14 -6.32 15.18
C TYR A 51 0.25 -5.21 14.60
N ILE A 52 0.29 -4.00 15.15
CA ILE A 52 -0.53 -2.87 14.65
C ILE A 52 -0.17 -2.50 13.21
N TYR A 53 1.11 -2.60 12.84
CA TYR A 53 1.59 -2.30 11.50
C TYR A 53 1.13 -3.38 10.52
N GLU A 54 1.16 -4.64 10.93
CA GLU A 54 0.68 -5.76 10.14
C GLU A 54 -0.83 -5.63 9.87
N GLU A 55 -1.64 -5.34 10.88
CA GLU A 55 -3.08 -5.14 10.71
C GLU A 55 -3.40 -3.94 9.80
N ALA A 56 -2.77 -2.78 10.03
CA ALA A 56 -2.97 -1.60 9.19
C ALA A 56 -2.53 -1.85 7.74
N TYR A 57 -1.45 -2.61 7.54
CA TYR A 57 -0.99 -2.98 6.22
C TYR A 57 -1.95 -3.97 5.54
N ASP A 58 -2.51 -4.93 6.28
CA ASP A 58 -3.50 -5.87 5.76
C ASP A 58 -4.80 -5.20 5.33
N ASP A 59 -5.31 -4.25 6.10
CA ASP A 59 -6.48 -3.47 5.73
C ASP A 59 -6.24 -2.67 4.45
N CYS A 60 -5.06 -2.05 4.34
CA CYS A 60 -4.64 -1.35 3.13
C CYS A 60 -4.57 -2.30 1.92
N CYS A 61 -3.95 -3.48 2.09
CA CYS A 61 -3.85 -4.51 1.06
C CYS A 61 -5.23 -5.01 0.63
N TYR A 62 -6.12 -5.26 1.58
CA TYR A 62 -7.48 -5.71 1.32
C TYR A 62 -8.24 -4.69 0.48
N ALA A 63 -8.24 -3.41 0.88
CA ALA A 63 -8.92 -2.34 0.16
C ALA A 63 -8.40 -2.18 -1.29
N ILE A 64 -7.09 -2.26 -1.47
CA ILE A 64 -6.47 -2.19 -2.80
C ILE A 64 -6.83 -3.43 -3.64
N GLY A 65 -6.70 -4.63 -3.08
CA GLY A 65 -6.93 -5.88 -3.77
C GLY A 65 -8.38 -6.07 -4.18
N GLU A 66 -9.33 -5.65 -3.36
CA GLU A 66 -10.76 -5.65 -3.68
C GLU A 66 -11.05 -4.76 -4.92
N VAL A 67 -10.51 -3.54 -4.95
CA VAL A 67 -10.68 -2.63 -6.07
C VAL A 67 -9.97 -3.15 -7.32
N PHE A 68 -8.76 -3.70 -7.17
CA PHE A 68 -8.01 -4.28 -8.28
C PHE A 68 -8.77 -5.45 -8.90
N ALA A 69 -9.21 -6.43 -8.11
CA ALA A 69 -9.99 -7.58 -8.61
C ALA A 69 -11.30 -7.16 -9.30
N ARG A 70 -11.93 -6.08 -8.83
CA ARG A 70 -13.14 -5.52 -9.47
C ARG A 70 -12.84 -4.88 -10.82
N LYS A 71 -11.77 -4.09 -10.94
CA LYS A 71 -11.42 -3.33 -12.16
C LYS A 71 -10.62 -4.13 -13.19
N PHE A 72 -9.76 -5.04 -12.73
CA PHE A 72 -8.83 -5.82 -13.53
C PHE A 72 -9.32 -7.27 -13.58
N LYS A 73 -10.35 -7.55 -14.39
CA LYS A 73 -11.05 -8.86 -14.41
C LYS A 73 -10.15 -10.05 -14.71
N THR A 74 -9.06 -9.83 -15.44
CA THR A 74 -8.04 -10.83 -15.78
C THR A 74 -6.93 -10.94 -14.73
N LEU A 75 -6.96 -10.08 -13.70
CA LEU A 75 -5.88 -9.85 -12.74
C LEU A 75 -4.54 -9.47 -13.38
N CYS A 76 -4.54 -9.07 -14.66
CA CYS A 76 -3.35 -8.60 -15.34
C CYS A 76 -3.41 -7.08 -15.58
N ALA A 77 -2.26 -6.42 -15.42
CA ALA A 77 -2.10 -4.99 -15.61
C ALA A 77 -0.83 -4.65 -16.39
N LYS A 78 -0.89 -3.61 -17.22
CA LYS A 78 0.30 -2.85 -17.62
C LYS A 78 0.59 -1.83 -16.53
N VAL A 79 1.82 -1.84 -16.02
CA VAL A 79 2.33 -0.92 -15.01
C VAL A 79 3.30 0.05 -15.69
N GLU A 80 2.99 1.34 -15.70
CA GLU A 80 3.89 2.39 -16.16
C GLU A 80 4.49 3.09 -14.94
N GLY A 81 5.81 3.01 -14.78
CA GLY A 81 6.54 3.66 -13.70
C GLY A 81 7.20 4.96 -14.15
N VAL A 82 7.07 6.00 -13.34
CA VAL A 82 7.70 7.32 -13.53
C VAL A 82 8.35 7.75 -12.22
N ASN A 83 9.47 8.46 -12.31
CA ASN A 83 10.24 8.90 -11.15
C ASN A 83 10.67 7.73 -10.25
N LEU A 84 11.08 6.63 -10.87
CA LEU A 84 11.51 5.42 -10.17
C LEU A 84 12.88 5.65 -9.53
N ASN A 85 12.95 5.45 -8.20
CA ASN A 85 14.14 5.56 -7.36
C ASN A 85 14.82 6.94 -7.43
N TRP A 86 15.96 7.11 -6.75
CA TRP A 86 16.73 8.36 -6.73
C TRP A 86 17.19 8.86 -8.11
N ARG A 87 17.24 7.98 -9.11
CA ARG A 87 17.66 8.31 -10.49
C ARG A 87 16.53 8.86 -11.35
N GLY A 88 15.29 8.88 -10.87
CA GLY A 88 14.14 9.37 -11.63
C GLY A 88 13.88 8.58 -12.92
N SER A 89 14.15 7.27 -12.90
CA SER A 89 13.97 6.42 -14.09
C SER A 89 12.49 6.28 -14.45
N SER A 90 12.20 5.92 -15.70
CA SER A 90 10.83 5.62 -16.14
C SER A 90 10.83 4.36 -17.00
N GLY A 91 9.72 3.64 -17.00
CA GLY A 91 9.60 2.38 -17.75
C GLY A 91 8.22 1.77 -17.60
N TYR A 92 8.06 0.56 -18.14
CA TYR A 92 6.84 -0.19 -17.94
C TYR A 92 7.13 -1.68 -17.82
N LYS A 93 6.18 -2.40 -17.23
CA LYS A 93 6.14 -3.86 -17.20
C LYS A 93 4.71 -4.35 -17.24
N TYR A 94 4.51 -5.64 -17.50
CA TYR A 94 3.23 -6.29 -17.31
C TYR A 94 3.30 -7.18 -16.07
N VAL A 95 2.23 -7.17 -15.29
CA VAL A 95 2.06 -8.04 -14.13
C VAL A 95 0.78 -8.83 -14.30
N CYS A 96 0.76 -10.07 -13.83
CA CYS A 96 -0.46 -10.81 -13.68
C CYS A 96 -0.44 -11.56 -12.34
N LEU A 97 -1.50 -11.39 -11.56
CA LEU A 97 -1.59 -11.92 -10.20
C LEU A 97 -2.33 -13.26 -10.21
N GLU A 98 -1.96 -14.14 -9.27
CA GLU A 98 -2.66 -15.40 -9.08
C GLU A 98 -3.99 -15.17 -8.36
N LYS A 99 -5.01 -15.96 -8.71
CA LYS A 99 -6.31 -15.90 -8.05
C LYS A 99 -6.37 -16.99 -6.97
N PHE A 100 -6.83 -16.61 -5.79
CA PHE A 100 -7.08 -17.51 -4.67
C PHE A 100 -8.60 -17.76 -4.52
N ASN A 101 -9.04 -18.58 -3.57
CA ASN A 101 -10.46 -18.99 -3.40
C ASN A 101 -11.02 -18.76 -1.97
N SER A 102 -10.49 -17.79 -1.22
CA SER A 102 -10.74 -17.50 0.21
C SER A 102 -11.03 -16.02 0.49
N VAL A 103 -11.49 -15.66 1.70
CA VAL A 103 -11.74 -14.25 2.06
C VAL A 103 -10.43 -13.45 2.15
N ASP A 104 -9.32 -14.12 2.46
CA ASP A 104 -7.96 -13.56 2.43
C ASP A 104 -7.48 -13.27 0.99
N ASP A 105 -8.26 -13.59 -0.04
CA ASP A 105 -7.86 -13.39 -1.43
C ASP A 105 -7.59 -11.93 -1.75
N TYR A 106 -8.40 -11.00 -1.23
CA TYR A 106 -8.19 -9.59 -1.53
C TYR A 106 -6.95 -9.03 -0.84
N SER A 107 -6.67 -9.39 0.42
CA SER A 107 -5.41 -9.00 1.05
C SER A 107 -4.22 -9.60 0.28
N ASN A 108 -4.28 -10.88 -0.09
CA ASN A 108 -3.22 -11.53 -0.87
C ASN A 108 -3.02 -10.90 -2.26
N ILE A 109 -4.10 -10.55 -2.96
CA ILE A 109 -4.03 -9.81 -4.24
C ILE A 109 -3.37 -8.44 -4.02
N GLY A 110 -3.74 -7.72 -2.96
CA GLY A 110 -3.14 -6.45 -2.59
C GLY A 110 -1.64 -6.57 -2.31
N ARG A 111 -1.25 -7.53 -1.46
CA ARG A 111 0.15 -7.83 -1.12
C ARG A 111 0.96 -8.16 -2.38
N GLN A 112 0.48 -9.07 -3.23
CA GLN A 112 1.17 -9.40 -4.49
C GLN A 112 1.29 -8.20 -5.42
N LEU A 113 0.25 -7.37 -5.52
CA LEU A 113 0.30 -6.17 -6.34
C LEU A 113 1.36 -5.20 -5.82
N ILE A 114 1.37 -4.89 -4.52
CA ILE A 114 2.33 -3.97 -3.91
C ILE A 114 3.74 -4.51 -4.04
N SER A 115 3.98 -5.80 -3.73
CA SER A 115 5.28 -6.46 -3.91
C SER A 115 5.74 -6.45 -5.38
N SER A 116 4.81 -6.45 -6.34
CA SER A 116 5.15 -6.30 -7.75
C SER A 116 5.59 -4.87 -8.09
N LEU A 117 5.19 -3.83 -7.35
CA LEU A 117 5.58 -2.44 -7.62
C LEU A 117 6.88 -2.07 -6.91
N PHE A 118 7.03 -2.51 -5.67
CA PHE A 118 8.12 -2.15 -4.79
C PHE A 118 8.43 -3.31 -3.82
N SER A 119 9.70 -3.53 -3.52
CA SER A 119 10.15 -4.62 -2.64
C SER A 119 10.96 -4.08 -1.46
N GLY A 120 10.37 -4.18 -0.25
CA GLY A 120 11.05 -4.06 1.04
C GLY A 120 11.26 -2.63 1.58
N GLY A 121 11.58 -2.55 2.88
CA GLY A 121 11.92 -1.31 3.61
C GLY A 121 10.74 -0.49 4.09
N ASP A 122 11.02 0.56 4.85
CA ASP A 122 10.01 1.51 5.33
C ASP A 122 9.55 2.39 4.17
N PHE A 123 8.24 2.45 3.94
CA PHE A 123 7.65 3.23 2.84
C PHE A 123 6.32 3.86 3.24
N THR A 124 5.98 4.91 2.49
CA THR A 124 4.62 5.45 2.44
C THR A 124 4.00 5.07 1.11
N LEU A 125 2.78 4.56 1.14
CA LEU A 125 2.02 4.16 -0.03
C LEU A 125 0.69 4.92 -0.09
N GLU A 126 0.35 5.39 -1.27
CA GLU A 126 -1.00 5.89 -1.58
C GLU A 126 -1.50 5.21 -2.85
N CYS A 127 -2.72 4.70 -2.81
CA CYS A 127 -3.41 4.16 -3.97
C CYS A 127 -4.66 5.00 -4.27
N SER A 128 -4.78 5.46 -5.51
CA SER A 128 -5.91 6.26 -5.97
C SER A 128 -6.51 5.71 -7.28
N ASN A 129 -7.76 6.07 -7.54
CA ASN A 129 -8.38 5.79 -8.83
C ASN A 129 -7.66 6.55 -9.96
N TYR A 130 -7.47 5.90 -11.11
CA TYR A 130 -6.89 6.53 -12.30
C TYR A 130 -7.59 6.07 -13.57
N GLY A 131 -8.64 6.80 -13.98
CA GLY A 131 -9.49 6.39 -15.11
C GLY A 131 -10.01 4.95 -14.92
N LYS A 132 -9.73 4.08 -15.90
CA LYS A 132 -10.06 2.64 -15.85
C LYS A 132 -9.13 1.82 -14.96
N GLY A 133 -8.05 2.42 -14.47
CA GLY A 133 -6.99 1.78 -13.73
C GLY A 133 -6.79 2.33 -12.32
N LEU A 134 -5.55 2.23 -11.84
CA LEU A 134 -5.10 2.68 -10.52
C LEU A 134 -3.82 3.50 -10.66
N PHE A 135 -3.61 4.40 -9.71
CA PHE A 135 -2.38 5.14 -9.52
C PHE A 135 -1.82 4.81 -8.14
N PHE A 136 -0.53 4.52 -8.09
CA PHE A 136 0.21 4.35 -6.84
C PHE A 136 1.30 5.40 -6.75
N ARG A 137 1.45 5.99 -5.57
CA ARG A 137 2.61 6.77 -5.17
C ARG A 137 3.27 6.05 -4.00
N ILE A 138 4.52 5.65 -4.18
CA ILE A 138 5.30 4.96 -3.15
C ILE A 138 6.55 5.80 -2.86
N SER A 139 6.64 6.32 -1.65
CA SER A 139 7.79 7.09 -1.17
C SER A 139 8.60 6.26 -0.19
N HIS A 140 9.91 6.33 -0.29
CA HIS A 140 10.86 5.72 0.64
C HIS A 140 12.11 6.61 0.72
N HIS A 141 13.05 6.30 1.61
CA HIS A 141 14.21 7.17 1.87
C HIS A 141 15.06 7.50 0.62
N ASP A 142 15.18 6.58 -0.36
CA ASP A 142 15.89 6.88 -1.63
C ASP A 142 15.01 7.58 -2.68
N CYS A 143 13.71 7.73 -2.43
CA CYS A 143 12.78 8.40 -3.33
C CYS A 143 11.73 9.19 -2.52
N PRO A 144 12.14 10.30 -1.85
CA PRO A 144 11.26 11.06 -0.97
C PRO A 144 10.11 11.76 -1.74
N THR A 145 10.30 12.01 -3.04
CA THR A 145 9.27 12.60 -3.92
C THR A 145 8.29 11.55 -4.46
N GLY A 146 8.54 10.27 -4.21
CA GLY A 146 7.67 9.15 -4.55
C GLY A 146 7.86 8.61 -5.97
N SER A 147 8.04 7.29 -6.06
CA SER A 147 7.90 6.54 -7.30
C SER A 147 6.42 6.44 -7.66
N CYS A 148 6.09 6.81 -8.90
CA CYS A 148 4.72 6.88 -9.38
C CYS A 148 4.44 5.73 -10.33
N TYR A 149 3.39 4.94 -10.07
CA TYR A 149 3.00 3.81 -10.90
C TYR A 149 1.57 3.98 -11.39
N TYR A 150 1.38 3.91 -12.71
CA TYR A 150 0.07 3.99 -13.36
C TYR A 150 -0.26 2.60 -13.90
N LEU A 151 -1.33 2.01 -13.37
CA LEU A 151 -1.76 0.67 -13.71
C LEU A 151 -2.97 0.76 -14.62
N THR A 152 -2.93 0.06 -15.74
CA THR A 152 -4.06 -0.06 -16.67
C THR A 152 -4.40 -1.52 -16.92
N PRO A 153 -5.69 -1.91 -16.96
CA PRO A 153 -6.07 -3.30 -17.21
C PRO A 153 -5.57 -3.78 -18.58
N CYS A 154 -5.06 -5.01 -18.64
CA CYS A 154 -4.71 -5.66 -19.90
C CYS A 154 -5.33 -7.07 -19.99
N ALA A 155 -5.48 -7.57 -21.21
CA ALA A 155 -5.90 -8.95 -21.42
C ALA A 155 -4.78 -9.91 -20.99
N ARG A 156 -5.15 -11.13 -20.56
CA ARG A 156 -4.17 -12.15 -20.18
C ARG A 156 -3.23 -12.53 -21.32
N SER A 157 -3.77 -12.63 -22.54
CA SER A 157 -2.95 -12.84 -23.74
C SER A 157 -1.94 -11.72 -24.00
N THR A 158 -2.30 -10.47 -23.66
CA THR A 158 -1.36 -9.33 -23.75
C THR A 158 -0.23 -9.49 -22.76
N TYR A 159 -0.52 -9.89 -21.51
CA TYR A 159 0.52 -10.22 -20.52
C TYR A 159 1.43 -11.34 -21.04
N GLU A 160 0.87 -12.49 -21.43
CA GLU A 160 1.64 -13.67 -21.90
C GLU A 160 2.55 -13.38 -23.10
N THR A 161 2.19 -12.40 -23.94
CA THR A 161 3.01 -12.00 -25.11
C THR A 161 4.18 -11.09 -24.72
N ASN A 162 4.10 -10.39 -23.59
CA ASN A 162 5.04 -9.31 -23.22
C ASN A 162 5.75 -9.54 -21.86
N SER A 163 5.50 -10.68 -21.22
CA SER A 163 6.11 -11.10 -19.95
C SER A 163 7.35 -11.96 -20.15
#